data_AF-A0A2C6CRN4-F1
#
_entry.id   AF-A0A2C6CRN4-F1
#
_cell.length_a   1.000
_cell.length_b   1.000
_cell.length_c   1.000
_cell.angle_alpha   90.00
_cell.angle_beta   90.00
_cell.angle_gamma   90.00
#
_symmetry.space_group_name_H-M   'P 1'
#
loop_
_entity.id
_entity.type
_entity.pdbx_description
1 polymer ?
#
loop_
_entity_poly.entity_id
_entity_poly.type
_entity_poly.pdbx_seq_one_letter_code
_entity_poly.pdbx_strand_id
1 'polypeptide(L)'
;MQAQAAMDYILGRLKKDLPRNLYYHSIEHTLDVLERVESLAVAEGVGTAEIILLKVAACYHDAGFLINNRNHEKLGCRIVREHLPEYRFSSEQIKTICGMIMSTKIPQSPRNHLEEIICDSDLDYLGREDFASIGQRLFRELKAYNVLQTEEEWDRLQINFLTAHSYWTTTNRKQRASLKATHLATLKSKWG
;
A
#
# COMPACT_ATOMS: atom_id res chain seq x y z
N MET A 1 -2.72 21.88 -10.20
CA MET A 1 -1.83 20.73 -10.02
C MET A 1 -1.47 20.11 -11.37
N GLN A 2 -0.23 19.65 -11.52
CA GLN A 2 0.27 18.88 -12.65
C GLN A 2 0.43 17.41 -12.22
N ALA A 3 -0.69 16.72 -11.96
CA ALA A 3 -0.69 15.42 -11.29
C ALA A 3 0.06 14.33 -12.08
N GLN A 4 -0.11 14.27 -13.40
CA GLN A 4 0.57 13.28 -14.24
C GLN A 4 2.10 13.43 -14.14
N ALA A 5 2.63 14.64 -14.28
CA ALA A 5 4.06 14.90 -14.17
C ALA A 5 4.63 14.55 -12.80
N ALA A 6 3.87 14.79 -11.72
CA ALA A 6 4.26 14.40 -10.36
C ALA A 6 4.30 12.87 -10.17
N MET A 7 3.35 12.14 -10.78
CA MET A 7 3.32 10.67 -10.76
C MET A 7 4.46 10.08 -11.60
N ASP A 8 4.66 10.58 -12.82
CA ASP A 8 5.72 10.11 -13.71
C ASP A 8 7.11 10.26 -13.07
N TYR A 9 7.34 11.38 -12.39
CA TYR A 9 8.57 11.63 -11.65
C TYR A 9 8.84 10.54 -10.59
N ILE A 10 7.88 10.29 -9.70
CA ILE A 10 8.11 9.35 -8.60
C ILE A 10 8.15 7.91 -9.09
N LEU A 11 7.31 7.52 -10.05
CA LEU A 11 7.35 6.19 -10.64
C LEU A 11 8.68 5.93 -11.34
N GLY A 12 9.24 6.94 -12.00
CA GLY A 12 10.59 6.89 -12.58
C GLY A 12 11.67 6.71 -11.52
N ARG A 13 11.61 7.45 -10.41
CA ARG A 13 12.52 7.29 -9.26
C ARG A 13 12.41 5.89 -8.65
N LEU A 14 11.21 5.41 -8.38
CA LEU A 14 10.97 4.09 -7.81
C LEU A 14 11.54 2.98 -8.70
N LYS A 15 11.30 3.05 -10.01
CA LYS A 15 11.84 2.09 -10.98
C LYS A 15 13.37 2.06 -11.03
N LYS A 16 14.02 3.21 -10.85
CA LYS A 16 15.48 3.36 -11.04
C LYS A 16 16.28 3.15 -9.76
N ASP A 17 15.78 3.70 -8.65
CA ASP A 17 16.57 3.94 -7.44
C ASP A 17 16.16 3.08 -6.25
N LEU A 18 15.07 2.30 -6.33
CA LEU A 18 14.70 1.38 -5.24
C LEU A 18 15.77 0.30 -5.02
N PRO A 19 16.09 -0.02 -3.76
CA PRO A 19 16.94 -1.16 -3.43
C PRO A 19 16.44 -2.47 -4.07
N ARG A 20 17.34 -3.20 -4.74
CA ARG A 20 17.00 -4.46 -5.45
C ARG A 20 16.55 -5.61 -4.55
N ASN A 21 16.72 -5.48 -3.24
CA ASN A 21 16.31 -6.45 -2.23
C ASN A 21 14.90 -6.16 -1.66
N LEU A 22 14.23 -5.10 -2.11
CA LEU A 22 12.79 -4.91 -1.91
C LEU A 22 12.03 -5.71 -2.97
N TYR A 23 11.62 -6.93 -2.62
CA TYR A 23 10.92 -7.83 -3.54
C TYR A 23 9.40 -7.60 -3.55
N TYR A 24 8.85 -7.06 -2.47
CA TYR A 24 7.44 -6.70 -2.33
C TYR A 24 7.22 -5.21 -2.50
N HIS A 25 7.93 -4.36 -1.75
CA HIS A 25 7.80 -2.89 -1.84
C HIS A 25 8.55 -2.36 -3.07
N SER A 26 8.06 -2.75 -4.26
CA SER A 26 8.64 -2.48 -5.57
C SER A 26 7.76 -1.55 -6.42
N ILE A 27 8.25 -1.15 -7.59
CA ILE A 27 7.44 -0.38 -8.55
C ILE A 27 6.19 -1.16 -8.99
N GLU A 28 6.28 -2.48 -9.11
CA GLU A 28 5.13 -3.32 -9.45
C GLU A 28 4.04 -3.27 -8.38
N HIS A 29 4.42 -3.26 -7.09
CA HIS A 29 3.44 -3.05 -6.00
C HIS A 29 2.80 -1.67 -6.09
N THR A 30 3.59 -0.62 -6.29
CA THR A 30 3.05 0.74 -6.44
C THR A 30 2.05 0.85 -7.60
N LEU A 31 2.32 0.19 -8.73
CA LEU A 31 1.42 0.16 -9.88
C LEU A 31 0.15 -0.65 -9.60
N ASP A 32 0.24 -1.78 -8.89
CA ASP A 32 -0.92 -2.58 -8.46
C ASP A 32 -1.83 -1.76 -7.52
N VAL A 33 -1.24 -1.06 -6.53
CA VAL A 33 -1.99 -0.15 -5.66
C VAL A 33 -2.63 0.98 -6.46
N LEU A 34 -1.91 1.60 -7.40
CA LEU A 34 -2.43 2.68 -8.26
C LEU A 34 -3.64 2.24 -9.11
N GLU A 35 -3.59 1.05 -9.69
CA GLU A 35 -4.74 0.49 -10.41
C GLU A 35 -5.90 0.27 -9.44
N ARG A 36 -5.60 -0.25 -8.24
CA ARG A 36 -6.63 -0.58 -7.26
C ARG A 36 -7.33 0.64 -6.70
N VAL A 37 -6.62 1.70 -6.29
CA VAL A 37 -7.26 2.95 -5.80
C VAL A 37 -8.20 3.53 -6.84
N GLU A 38 -7.84 3.50 -8.13
CA GLU A 38 -8.71 4.02 -9.19
C GLU A 38 -10.02 3.23 -9.29
N SER A 39 -9.94 1.90 -9.37
CA SER A 39 -11.13 1.05 -9.43
C SER A 39 -12.00 1.14 -8.17
N LEU A 40 -11.38 1.17 -6.99
CA LEU A 40 -12.06 1.17 -5.70
C LEU A 40 -12.73 2.52 -5.43
N ALA A 41 -12.06 3.64 -5.77
CA ALA A 41 -12.62 4.97 -5.61
C ALA A 41 -13.85 5.20 -6.50
N VAL A 42 -13.85 4.68 -7.73
CA VAL A 42 -15.03 4.71 -8.60
C VAL A 42 -16.18 3.89 -8.00
N ALA A 43 -15.89 2.68 -7.50
CA ALA A 43 -16.90 1.82 -6.88
C ALA A 43 -17.52 2.43 -5.60
N GLU A 44 -16.73 3.16 -4.83
CA GLU A 44 -17.19 3.86 -3.62
C GLU A 44 -17.78 5.26 -3.90
N GLY A 45 -17.82 5.70 -5.17
CA GLY A 45 -18.48 6.95 -5.56
C GLY A 45 -17.68 8.23 -5.27
N VAL A 46 -16.36 8.15 -5.22
CA VAL A 46 -15.46 9.28 -4.96
C VAL A 46 -15.42 10.25 -6.15
N GLY A 47 -15.33 11.56 -5.86
CA GLY A 47 -15.28 12.59 -6.90
C GLY A 47 -13.98 12.58 -7.70
N THR A 48 -14.04 13.03 -8.96
CA THR A 48 -12.88 13.00 -9.89
C THR A 48 -11.66 13.77 -9.38
N ALA A 49 -11.87 14.89 -8.67
CA ALA A 49 -10.77 15.67 -8.09
C ALA A 49 -10.06 14.92 -6.96
N GLU A 50 -10.79 14.17 -6.15
CA GLU A 50 -10.26 13.37 -5.04
C GLU A 50 -9.58 12.09 -5.55
N ILE A 51 -10.11 11.47 -6.61
CA ILE A 51 -9.46 10.34 -7.31
C ILE A 51 -8.06 10.73 -7.76
N ILE A 52 -7.86 11.96 -8.26
CA ILE A 52 -6.52 12.43 -8.65
C ILE A 52 -5.58 12.47 -7.43
N LEU A 53 -6.06 12.92 -6.27
CA LEU A 53 -5.24 12.94 -5.04
C LEU A 53 -4.93 11.53 -4.54
N LEU A 54 -5.90 10.59 -4.62
CA LEU A 54 -5.69 9.18 -4.31
C LEU A 54 -4.61 8.55 -5.19
N LYS A 55 -4.68 8.77 -6.51
CA LYS A 55 -3.68 8.29 -7.47
C LYS A 55 -2.29 8.82 -7.15
N VAL A 56 -2.18 10.11 -6.80
CA VAL A 56 -0.91 10.69 -6.36
C VAL A 56 -0.45 10.07 -5.04
N ALA A 57 -1.31 9.90 -4.03
CA ALA A 57 -0.91 9.25 -2.79
C ALA A 57 -0.45 7.80 -3.01
N ALA A 58 -1.13 7.03 -3.86
CA ALA A 58 -0.73 5.67 -4.23
C ALA A 58 0.64 5.63 -4.88
N CYS A 59 0.96 6.55 -5.79
CA CYS A 59 2.30 6.64 -6.40
C CYS A 59 3.42 6.97 -5.38
N TYR A 60 3.08 7.60 -4.25
CA TYR A 60 4.05 8.09 -3.26
C TYR A 60 4.04 7.31 -1.92
N HIS A 61 3.10 6.38 -1.68
CA HIS A 61 2.92 5.76 -0.36
C HIS A 61 4.20 5.06 0.14
N ASP A 62 4.87 4.34 -0.75
CA ASP A 62 6.13 3.64 -0.50
C ASP A 62 7.37 4.45 -0.91
N ALA A 63 7.24 5.71 -1.32
CA ALA A 63 8.36 6.54 -1.75
C ALA A 63 9.45 6.68 -0.67
N GLY A 64 9.11 6.54 0.61
CA GLY A 64 10.08 6.58 1.69
C GLY A 64 11.14 5.49 1.64
N PHE A 65 10.88 4.36 0.98
CA PHE A 65 11.86 3.30 0.78
C PHE A 65 13.08 3.75 -0.06
N LEU A 66 12.95 4.83 -0.84
CA LEU A 66 14.08 5.49 -1.51
C LEU A 66 15.09 6.09 -0.53
N ILE A 67 14.69 6.31 0.73
CA ILE A 67 15.52 6.89 1.78
C ILE A 67 15.87 5.81 2.82
N ASN A 68 14.86 5.14 3.38
CA ASN A 68 15.02 4.11 4.40
C ASN A 68 13.73 3.28 4.54
N ASN A 69 13.85 2.03 5.00
CA ASN A 69 12.72 1.18 5.35
C ASN A 69 12.02 1.59 6.67
N ARG A 70 12.74 2.23 7.60
CA ARG A 70 12.17 2.64 8.90
C ARG A 70 11.32 3.90 8.76
N ASN A 71 10.04 3.80 9.12
CA ASN A 71 9.06 4.89 9.00
C ASN A 71 8.98 5.46 7.57
N HIS A 72 8.95 4.57 6.57
CA HIS A 72 8.93 4.95 5.17
C HIS A 72 7.72 5.82 4.82
N GLU A 73 6.58 5.68 5.49
CA GLU A 73 5.39 6.52 5.27
C GLU A 73 5.68 7.99 5.62
N LYS A 74 6.37 8.21 6.76
CA LYS A 74 6.79 9.57 7.18
C LYS A 74 7.82 10.15 6.21
N LEU A 75 8.72 9.32 5.69
CA LEU A 75 9.73 9.72 4.71
C LEU A 75 9.10 9.98 3.34
N GLY A 76 8.09 9.21 2.93
CA GLY A 76 7.28 9.46 1.73
C GLY A 76 6.55 10.79 1.83
N CYS A 77 5.96 11.10 2.99
CA CYS A 77 5.38 12.41 3.26
C CYS A 77 6.42 13.55 3.24
N ARG A 78 7.70 13.28 3.53
CA ARG A 78 8.77 14.27 3.36
C ARG A 78 9.00 14.55 1.89
N ILE A 79 9.15 13.52 1.07
CA ILE A 79 9.31 13.61 -0.39
C ILE A 79 8.13 14.38 -1.00
N VAL A 80 6.90 14.05 -0.59
CA VAL A 80 5.67 14.75 -1.04
C VAL A 80 5.72 16.25 -0.73
N ARG A 81 6.09 16.63 0.50
CA ARG A 81 6.16 18.05 0.90
C ARG A 81 7.27 18.82 0.17
N GLU A 82 8.36 18.15 -0.15
CA GLU A 82 9.49 18.74 -0.88
C GLU A 82 9.16 18.91 -2.38
N HIS A 83 8.55 17.91 -3.03
CA HIS A 83 8.39 17.89 -4.48
C HIS A 83 7.05 18.38 -5.01
N LEU A 84 5.92 18.08 -4.35
CA LEU A 84 4.60 18.44 -4.92
C LEU A 84 4.34 19.95 -5.08
N PRO A 85 4.96 20.88 -4.31
CA PRO A 85 4.86 22.31 -4.60
C PRO A 85 5.33 22.69 -6.02
N GLU A 86 6.37 22.03 -6.54
CA GLU A 86 6.90 22.27 -7.89
C GLU A 86 5.86 21.94 -8.98
N TYR A 87 4.97 21.00 -8.69
CA TYR A 87 3.87 20.58 -9.56
C TYR A 87 2.55 21.32 -9.26
N ARG A 88 2.61 22.47 -8.58
CA ARG A 88 1.46 23.34 -8.29
C ARG A 88 0.35 22.63 -7.49
N PHE A 89 0.72 21.80 -6.52
CA PHE A 89 -0.19 21.31 -5.49
C PHE A 89 -0.28 22.34 -4.36
N SER A 90 -1.49 22.57 -3.84
CA SER A 90 -1.67 23.45 -2.68
C SER A 90 -1.25 22.75 -1.39
N SER A 91 -1.00 23.53 -0.34
CA SER A 91 -0.68 22.99 0.99
C SER A 91 -1.77 22.06 1.53
N GLU A 92 -3.04 22.33 1.23
CA GLU A 92 -4.14 21.46 1.68
C GLU A 92 -4.15 20.13 0.91
N GLN A 93 -3.89 20.14 -0.41
CA GLN A 93 -3.77 18.90 -1.19
C GLN A 93 -2.60 18.04 -0.71
N ILE A 94 -1.45 18.68 -0.43
CA ILE A 94 -0.25 18.02 0.11
C ILE A 94 -0.55 17.38 1.48
N LYS A 95 -1.30 18.09 2.33
CA LYS A 95 -1.73 17.58 3.64
C LYS A 95 -2.66 16.38 3.50
N THR A 96 -3.63 16.42 2.59
CA THR A 96 -4.52 15.29 2.29
C THR A 96 -3.74 14.08 1.78
N ILE A 97 -2.81 14.27 0.84
CA ILE A 97 -1.94 13.21 0.32
C ILE A 97 -1.09 12.60 1.43
N CYS A 98 -0.49 13.43 2.29
CA CYS A 98 0.26 12.93 3.45
C CYS A 98 -0.63 12.17 4.45
N GLY A 99 -1.89 12.58 4.63
CA GLY A 99 -2.86 11.86 5.45
C GLY A 99 -3.08 10.42 4.96
N MET A 100 -3.35 10.29 3.65
CA MET A 100 -3.48 9.00 2.95
C MET A 100 -2.23 8.11 3.08
N ILE A 101 -1.04 8.67 2.86
CA ILE A 101 0.20 7.91 3.01
C ILE A 101 0.41 7.48 4.46
N MET A 102 0.15 8.35 5.43
CA MET A 102 0.32 8.01 6.84
C MET A 102 -0.70 6.97 7.34
N SER A 103 -1.88 6.87 6.71
CA SER A 103 -2.89 5.88 7.11
C SER A 103 -2.50 4.44 6.75
N THR A 104 -1.62 4.22 5.76
CA THR A 104 -1.16 2.88 5.38
C THR A 104 -0.19 2.27 6.39
N LYS A 105 0.37 3.08 7.29
CA LYS A 105 1.27 2.61 8.34
C LYS A 105 0.60 1.55 9.21
N ILE A 106 1.27 0.41 9.42
CA ILE A 106 0.73 -0.69 10.23
C ILE A 106 0.91 -0.40 11.75
N PRO A 107 -0.15 -0.60 12.58
CA PRO A 107 -1.52 -0.94 12.20
C PRO A 107 -2.22 0.26 11.55
N GLN A 108 -2.94 0.00 10.45
CA GLN A 108 -3.65 1.04 9.69
C GLN A 108 -4.66 1.77 10.57
N SER A 109 -4.75 3.10 10.39
CA SER A 109 -5.66 3.94 11.17
C SER A 109 -6.30 5.05 10.30
N PRO A 110 -7.06 4.70 9.25
CA PRO A 110 -7.71 5.70 8.41
C PRO A 110 -8.76 6.49 9.21
N ARG A 111 -8.90 7.77 8.89
CA ARG A 111 -9.77 8.74 9.58
C ARG A 111 -10.88 9.30 8.69
N ASN A 112 -10.81 9.02 7.41
CA ASN A 112 -11.78 9.44 6.41
C ASN A 112 -11.78 8.46 5.25
N HIS A 113 -12.74 8.64 4.36
CA HIS A 113 -13.00 7.69 3.29
C HIS A 113 -11.85 7.53 2.28
N LEU A 114 -11.10 8.59 1.98
CA LEU A 114 -9.94 8.48 1.07
C LEU A 114 -8.81 7.65 1.71
N GLU A 115 -8.59 7.83 3.01
CA GLU A 115 -7.65 7.03 3.78
C GLU A 115 -8.08 5.56 3.85
N GLU A 116 -9.38 5.27 3.98
CA GLU A 116 -9.91 3.90 3.93
C GLU A 116 -9.61 3.23 2.59
N ILE A 117 -9.82 3.95 1.48
CA ILE A 117 -9.62 3.43 0.12
C ILE A 117 -8.14 3.09 -0.12
N ILE A 118 -7.20 3.98 0.24
CA ILE A 118 -5.78 3.69 0.03
C ILE A 118 -5.31 2.54 0.93
N CYS A 119 -5.78 2.46 2.18
CA CYS A 119 -5.48 1.35 3.09
C CYS A 119 -5.94 0.01 2.52
N ASP A 120 -7.17 -0.02 1.99
CA ASP A 120 -7.74 -1.21 1.36
C ASP A 120 -7.08 -1.56 0.03
N SER A 121 -6.58 -0.57 -0.71
CA SER A 121 -5.87 -0.77 -1.97
C SER A 121 -4.47 -1.33 -1.74
N ASP A 122 -3.74 -0.82 -0.75
CA ASP A 122 -2.40 -1.27 -0.35
C ASP A 122 -2.41 -2.75 0.11
N LEU A 123 -3.47 -3.16 0.81
CA LEU A 123 -3.63 -4.53 1.32
C LEU A 123 -4.69 -5.35 0.56
N ASP A 124 -5.02 -4.97 -0.69
CA ASP A 124 -6.05 -5.64 -1.48
C ASP A 124 -5.71 -7.12 -1.72
N TYR A 125 -4.42 -7.43 -1.89
CA TYR A 125 -3.91 -8.78 -2.16
C TYR A 125 -4.26 -9.82 -1.09
N LEU A 126 -4.55 -9.39 0.15
CA LEU A 126 -4.90 -10.31 1.23
C LEU A 126 -6.15 -11.12 0.95
N GLY A 127 -7.01 -10.68 0.03
CA GLY A 127 -8.23 -11.37 -0.38
C GLY A 127 -8.30 -11.60 -1.89
N ARG A 128 -7.14 -11.69 -2.56
CA ARG A 128 -7.02 -12.02 -3.99
C ARG A 128 -6.51 -13.45 -4.18
N GLU A 129 -6.66 -13.98 -5.38
CA GLU A 129 -6.21 -15.33 -5.74
C GLU A 129 -4.68 -15.47 -5.75
N ASP A 130 -3.97 -14.37 -6.04
CA ASP A 130 -2.51 -14.28 -6.05
C ASP A 130 -1.90 -13.97 -4.68
N PHE A 131 -2.67 -14.09 -3.59
CA PHE A 131 -2.20 -13.89 -2.21
C PHE A 131 -0.89 -14.61 -1.91
N ALA A 132 -0.78 -15.89 -2.29
CA ALA A 132 0.40 -16.70 -2.01
C ALA A 132 1.65 -16.22 -2.77
N SER A 133 1.50 -15.81 -4.03
CA SER A 133 2.64 -15.36 -4.84
C SER A 133 3.15 -13.99 -4.37
N ILE A 134 2.24 -13.09 -4.00
CA ILE A 134 2.57 -11.79 -3.42
C ILE A 134 3.18 -11.96 -2.02
N GLY A 135 2.58 -12.82 -1.19
CA GLY A 135 3.12 -13.19 0.13
C GLY A 135 4.54 -13.75 0.03
N GLN A 136 4.85 -14.57 -0.97
CA GLN A 136 6.20 -15.10 -1.18
C GLN A 136 7.22 -13.99 -1.51
N ARG A 137 6.81 -12.92 -2.21
CA ARG A 137 7.66 -11.75 -2.44
C ARG A 137 7.98 -11.04 -1.12
N LEU A 138 6.97 -10.84 -0.28
CA LEU A 138 7.16 -10.21 1.03
C LEU A 138 8.01 -11.09 1.96
N PHE A 139 7.79 -12.40 1.98
CA PHE A 139 8.63 -13.34 2.72
C PHE A 139 10.10 -13.25 2.30
N ARG A 140 10.37 -13.23 0.99
CA ARG A 140 11.72 -13.10 0.44
C ARG A 140 12.38 -11.78 0.85
N GLU A 141 11.63 -10.69 0.85
CA GLU A 141 12.09 -9.39 1.30
C GLU A 141 12.43 -9.40 2.79
N LEU A 142 11.51 -9.83 3.65
CA LEU A 142 11.74 -9.89 5.09
C LEU A 142 12.95 -10.76 5.46
N LYS A 143 13.17 -11.85 4.72
CA LYS A 143 14.37 -12.69 4.85
C LYS A 143 15.64 -11.95 4.43
N ALA A 144 15.63 -11.20 3.32
CA ALA A 144 16.77 -10.41 2.88
C ALA A 144 17.16 -9.30 3.88
N TYR A 145 16.21 -8.82 4.66
CA TYR A 145 16.43 -7.85 5.75
C TYR A 145 16.63 -8.50 7.13
N ASN A 146 16.75 -9.84 7.21
CA ASN A 146 16.93 -10.60 8.44
C ASN A 146 15.82 -10.39 9.49
N VAL A 147 14.59 -10.08 9.05
CA VAL A 147 13.43 -9.92 9.95
C VAL A 147 12.90 -11.28 10.41
N LEU A 148 12.99 -12.29 9.55
CA LEU A 148 12.59 -13.68 9.79
C LEU A 148 13.42 -14.60 8.89
N GLN A 149 13.46 -15.90 9.19
CA GLN A 149 14.32 -16.85 8.48
C GLN A 149 13.57 -18.09 7.96
N THR A 150 12.52 -18.50 8.68
CA THR A 150 11.78 -19.74 8.43
C THR A 150 10.38 -19.50 7.89
N GLU A 151 9.85 -20.51 7.22
CA GLU A 151 8.47 -20.50 6.73
C GLU A 151 7.46 -20.53 7.88
N GLU A 152 7.80 -21.18 9.00
CA GLU A 152 6.94 -21.18 10.19
C GLU A 152 6.79 -19.79 10.80
N GLU A 153 7.89 -19.05 10.97
CA GLU A 153 7.85 -17.65 11.44
C GLU A 153 7.00 -16.78 10.51
N TRP A 154 7.14 -16.97 9.20
CA TRP A 154 6.37 -16.26 8.19
C TRP A 154 4.88 -16.56 8.27
N ASP A 155 4.50 -17.82 8.32
CA ASP A 155 3.09 -18.20 8.37
C ASP A 155 2.44 -17.75 9.68
N ARG A 156 3.16 -17.82 10.82
CA ARG A 156 2.69 -17.26 12.10
C ARG A 156 2.48 -15.75 12.01
N LEU A 157 3.38 -15.02 11.37
CA LEU A 157 3.23 -13.58 11.12
C LEU A 157 2.00 -13.30 10.25
N GLN A 158 1.81 -14.05 9.17
CA GLN A 158 0.64 -13.91 8.29
C GLN A 158 -0.67 -14.23 9.00
N ILE A 159 -0.72 -15.30 9.79
CA ILE A 159 -1.91 -15.65 10.59
C ILE A 159 -2.29 -14.51 11.53
N ASN A 160 -1.32 -13.95 12.25
CA ASN A 160 -1.56 -12.83 13.15
C ASN A 160 -2.04 -11.59 12.39
N PHE A 161 -1.39 -11.27 11.27
CA PHE A 161 -1.74 -10.11 10.44
C PHE A 161 -3.14 -10.23 9.84
N LEU A 162 -3.46 -11.37 9.21
CA LEU A 162 -4.77 -11.64 8.63
C LEU A 162 -5.88 -11.67 9.68
N THR A 163 -5.60 -12.18 10.88
CA THR A 163 -6.57 -12.21 11.99
C THR A 163 -6.86 -10.80 12.51
N ALA A 164 -5.85 -9.93 12.61
CA ALA A 164 -6.00 -8.56 13.10
C ALA A 164 -6.56 -7.59 12.05
N HIS A 165 -6.25 -7.80 10.77
CA HIS A 165 -6.65 -6.92 9.67
C HIS A 165 -8.17 -7.00 9.40
N SER A 166 -8.77 -5.91 8.94
CA SER A 166 -10.12 -5.87 8.37
C SER A 166 -10.18 -4.83 7.26
N TYR A 167 -10.94 -5.10 6.20
CA TYR A 167 -11.16 -4.11 5.14
C TYR A 167 -12.06 -2.98 5.62
N TRP A 168 -11.76 -1.76 5.18
CA TRP A 168 -12.44 -0.54 5.60
C TRP A 168 -13.67 -0.24 4.73
N THR A 169 -13.48 -0.27 3.41
CA THR A 169 -14.49 0.09 2.40
C THR A 169 -15.59 -0.97 2.28
N THR A 170 -16.77 -0.54 1.85
CA THR A 170 -17.89 -1.48 1.65
C THR A 170 -17.58 -2.46 0.52
N THR A 171 -16.93 -1.98 -0.54
CA THR A 171 -16.52 -2.77 -1.69
C THR A 171 -15.53 -3.88 -1.32
N ASN A 172 -14.42 -3.59 -0.62
CA ASN A 172 -13.45 -4.64 -0.28
C ASN A 172 -13.95 -5.60 0.81
N ARG A 173 -14.80 -5.15 1.74
CA ARG A 173 -15.50 -6.07 2.63
C ARG A 173 -16.31 -7.12 1.85
N LYS A 174 -16.99 -6.73 0.77
CA LYS A 174 -17.73 -7.66 -0.08
C LYS A 174 -16.83 -8.51 -0.98
N GLN A 175 -15.82 -7.91 -1.61
CA GLN A 175 -15.01 -8.55 -2.65
C GLN A 175 -13.88 -9.41 -2.10
N ARG A 176 -13.33 -9.09 -0.94
CA ARG A 176 -12.05 -9.64 -0.45
C ARG A 176 -12.17 -10.45 0.84
N ALA A 177 -13.14 -10.14 1.71
CA ALA A 177 -13.21 -10.76 3.03
C ALA A 177 -13.37 -12.29 3.00
N SER A 178 -14.17 -12.83 2.07
CA SER A 178 -14.38 -14.27 1.94
C SER A 178 -13.09 -15.01 1.58
N LEU A 179 -12.42 -14.57 0.51
CA LEU A 179 -11.19 -15.22 0.06
C LEU A 179 -10.04 -15.04 1.06
N LYS A 180 -9.95 -13.87 1.70
CA LYS A 180 -9.02 -13.64 2.83
C LYS A 180 -9.24 -14.64 3.98
N ALA A 181 -10.50 -14.93 4.32
CA ALA A 181 -10.84 -15.90 5.36
C ALA A 181 -10.42 -17.34 4.97
N THR A 182 -10.58 -17.71 3.69
CA THR A 182 -10.08 -18.98 3.15
C THR A 182 -8.56 -19.09 3.30
N HIS A 183 -7.81 -18.05 2.90
CA HIS A 183 -6.35 -18.03 3.04
C HIS A 183 -5.91 -18.20 4.50
N LEU A 184 -6.58 -17.50 5.42
CA LEU A 184 -6.32 -17.64 6.86
C LEU A 184 -6.61 -19.06 7.37
N ALA A 185 -7.70 -19.68 6.93
CA ALA A 185 -8.04 -21.05 7.31
C ALA A 185 -7.00 -22.05 6.79
N THR A 186 -6.55 -21.90 5.55
CA THR A 186 -5.48 -22.73 4.95
C THR A 186 -4.18 -22.61 5.73
N LEU A 187 -3.75 -21.39 6.06
CA LEU A 187 -2.54 -21.18 6.87
C LEU A 187 -2.67 -21.80 8.27
N LYS A 188 -3.83 -21.65 8.93
CA LYS A 188 -4.08 -22.27 10.24
C LYS A 188 -4.06 -23.79 10.18
N SER A 189 -4.62 -24.41 9.13
CA SER A 189 -4.62 -25.87 8.98
C SER A 189 -3.23 -26.47 8.74
N LYS A 190 -2.27 -25.67 8.27
CA LYS A 190 -0.89 -26.12 8.07
C LYS A 190 -0.12 -26.31 9.39
N TRP A 191 -0.50 -25.57 10.44
CA TRP A 191 0.21 -25.52 11.72
C TRP A 191 -0.66 -25.91 12.93
N GLY A 192 -1.93 -26.27 12.70
CA GLY A 192 -2.88 -26.76 13.69
C GLY A 192 -2.89 -28.27 13.75
#